data_AF-K5CAL7-F1
#
_entry.id   AF-K5CAL7-F1
#
_cell.length_a   1.000
_cell.length_b   1.000
_cell.length_c   1.000
_cell.angle_alpha   90.00
_cell.angle_beta   90.00
_cell.angle_gamma   90.00
#
_symmetry.space_group_name_H-M   'P 1'
#
loop_
_entity.id
_entity.type
_entity.pdbx_description
1 polymer ?
#
loop_
_entity_poly.entity_id
_entity_poly.type
_entity_poly.pdbx_seq_one_letter_code
_entity_poly.pdbx_strand_id
1 'polypeptide(L)'
;MTFQKRGTINTFIMKLTLMRDNGGTSTMRTLDINLQIEAMKHETKARPISNLRTSIRYASPDCQLEESKKIAKIIPAAVFRKTTNGAQMSAYNGLVQIEVNHLANRLEVNRIKQEAAELSQTFAAFMGSGGHSVKIWIQFTRPDKTLPASREEAEMFQAHAYRKAVSLYQPVLSYPIELKNPTLEQYCRQTYDPELYYNPEATVIYMRQPMEMPSETTYKESVQAETSPLKRLIPGYDSFDTLSALFEAALQKAYQSLNELYPRLHAHSDEDLKPLLVQVAENCFQAGIPEEETARWCIAHFYTKNKSFLIRQTVKNVYMDAKGFGKQTPLSTEQELELRTEEYMQRRYEFRYNTMTTTTEYRERNTFCFCFRPINNRIRNSIAMNARLEGLNLWDRDVVRYLDSDRVPIFNPIEDFLFGLDVHWDGRDRIRELAVRS
;
A
#
# COMPACT_ATOMS: atom_id res chain seq x y z
N MET A 1 9.12 10.41 -66.95
CA MET A 1 8.08 10.46 -65.91
C MET A 1 8.68 9.96 -64.61
N THR A 2 8.94 10.90 -63.72
CA THR A 2 9.67 10.72 -62.46
C THR A 2 8.72 10.13 -61.42
N PHE A 3 8.94 8.89 -60.99
CA PHE A 3 8.19 8.31 -59.87
C PHE A 3 8.68 8.95 -58.56
N GLN A 4 7.79 9.73 -57.97
CA GLN A 4 7.95 10.47 -56.72
C GLN A 4 8.07 9.49 -55.55
N LYS A 5 9.19 9.53 -54.83
CA LYS A 5 9.38 8.86 -53.54
C LYS A 5 8.27 9.31 -52.58
N ARG A 6 7.43 8.38 -52.15
CA ARG A 6 6.53 8.59 -50.99
C ARG A 6 7.41 8.84 -49.76
N GLY A 7 7.30 10.04 -49.22
CA GLY A 7 8.01 10.46 -48.02
C GLY A 7 7.66 9.56 -46.84
N THR A 8 8.69 9.10 -46.16
CA THR A 8 8.61 8.44 -44.86
C THR A 8 8.00 9.44 -43.88
N ILE A 9 6.75 9.21 -43.46
CA ILE A 9 6.17 9.93 -42.33
C ILE A 9 7.01 9.51 -41.11
N ASN A 10 7.83 10.43 -40.62
CA ASN A 10 8.62 10.25 -39.41
C ASN A 10 7.63 10.35 -38.24
N THR A 11 6.89 9.27 -37.96
CA THR A 11 6.03 9.18 -36.78
C THR A 11 6.96 9.29 -35.58
N PHE A 12 6.80 10.33 -34.77
CA PHE A 12 7.64 10.53 -33.60
C PHE A 12 7.29 9.44 -32.59
N ILE A 13 8.08 8.36 -32.54
CA ILE A 13 7.76 7.23 -31.66
C ILE A 13 8.20 7.56 -30.23
N MET A 14 7.25 7.53 -29.30
CA MET A 14 7.50 7.76 -27.88
C MET A 14 8.44 6.68 -27.32
N LYS A 15 9.37 7.11 -26.47
CA LYS A 15 10.38 6.24 -25.87
C LYS A 15 10.31 6.26 -24.35
N LEU A 16 10.54 5.12 -23.71
CA LEU A 16 10.52 4.94 -22.25
C LEU A 16 11.92 4.58 -21.73
N THR A 17 12.12 4.66 -20.42
CA THR A 17 13.33 4.13 -19.77
C THR A 17 13.07 2.72 -19.26
N LEU A 18 13.93 1.78 -19.66
CA LEU A 18 14.05 0.47 -19.02
C LEU A 18 15.31 0.47 -18.14
N MET A 19 15.12 0.21 -16.86
CA MET A 19 16.19 0.11 -15.88
C MET A 19 16.35 -1.33 -15.40
N ARG A 20 17.57 -1.81 -15.24
CA ARG A 20 17.87 -3.14 -14.65
C ARG A 20 18.94 -3.00 -13.59
N ASP A 21 18.67 -3.61 -12.45
CA ASP A 21 19.58 -3.63 -11.30
C ASP A 21 20.35 -4.96 -11.31
N ASN A 22 21.65 -4.89 -11.55
CA ASN A 22 22.54 -6.05 -11.60
C ASN A 22 23.45 -6.06 -10.36
N GLY A 23 22.88 -6.35 -9.18
CA GLY A 23 23.65 -6.63 -7.96
C GLY A 23 24.72 -5.58 -7.62
N GLY A 24 24.36 -4.29 -7.71
CA GLY A 24 25.25 -3.16 -7.41
C GLY A 24 25.49 -2.19 -8.58
N THR A 25 25.03 -2.53 -9.81
CA THR A 25 25.05 -1.57 -10.93
C THR A 25 23.70 -1.51 -11.64
N SER A 26 23.12 -0.31 -11.70
CA SER A 26 21.95 -0.04 -12.52
C SER A 26 22.33 0.31 -13.97
N THR A 27 21.66 -0.34 -14.92
CA THR A 27 21.78 -0.04 -16.36
C THR A 27 20.47 0.55 -16.87
N MET A 28 20.57 1.62 -17.67
CA MET A 28 19.42 2.30 -18.27
C MET A 28 19.47 2.16 -19.79
N ARG A 29 18.34 1.80 -20.39
CA ARG A 29 18.17 1.72 -21.84
C ARG A 29 16.91 2.45 -22.24
N THR A 30 16.96 3.12 -23.38
CA THR A 30 15.78 3.72 -24.00
C THR A 30 15.06 2.68 -24.85
N LEU A 31 13.75 2.51 -24.67
CA LEU A 31 12.93 1.58 -25.43
C LEU A 31 11.79 2.28 -26.15
N ASP A 32 11.44 1.76 -27.32
CA ASP A 32 10.21 2.12 -28.04
C ASP A 32 8.99 1.60 -27.27
N ILE A 33 7.97 2.46 -27.11
CA ILE A 33 6.79 2.09 -26.34
C ILE A 33 5.99 0.95 -26.96
N ASN A 34 5.88 0.88 -28.29
CA ASN A 34 5.13 -0.17 -28.98
C ASN A 34 5.83 -1.51 -28.81
N LEU A 35 7.16 -1.53 -28.95
CA LEU A 35 7.95 -2.74 -28.71
C LEU A 35 7.85 -3.20 -27.26
N GLN A 36 7.82 -2.25 -26.32
CA GLN A 36 7.68 -2.55 -24.90
C GLN A 36 6.29 -3.13 -24.56
N ILE A 37 5.22 -2.57 -25.13
CA ILE A 37 3.87 -3.09 -24.98
C ILE A 37 3.76 -4.50 -25.58
N GLU A 38 4.31 -4.72 -26.77
CA GLU A 38 4.31 -6.07 -27.37
C GLU A 38 5.11 -7.07 -26.54
N ALA A 39 6.25 -6.65 -26.00
CA ALA A 39 7.06 -7.48 -25.08
C ALA A 39 6.34 -7.81 -23.76
N MET A 40 5.33 -7.03 -23.35
CA MET A 40 4.52 -7.33 -22.16
C MET A 40 3.41 -8.34 -22.43
N LYS A 41 3.04 -8.59 -23.70
CA LYS A 41 2.03 -9.61 -24.06
C LYS A 41 2.60 -11.03 -24.07
N HIS A 42 3.92 -11.17 -24.17
CA HIS A 42 4.61 -12.44 -24.28
C HIS A 42 5.64 -12.61 -23.16
N GLU A 43 5.90 -13.86 -22.78
CA GLU A 43 6.94 -14.15 -21.80
C GLU A 43 8.10 -14.90 -22.47
N THR A 44 9.33 -14.58 -22.06
CA THR A 44 10.51 -15.29 -22.56
C THR A 44 10.54 -16.73 -22.02
N LYS A 45 11.34 -17.60 -22.65
CA LYS A 45 11.49 -19.01 -22.23
C LYS A 45 11.89 -19.17 -20.76
N ALA A 46 12.60 -18.20 -20.18
CA ALA A 46 13.02 -18.20 -18.79
C ALA A 46 11.86 -17.98 -17.79
N ARG A 47 10.68 -17.56 -18.28
CA ARG A 47 9.45 -17.35 -17.50
C ARG A 47 9.62 -16.55 -16.18
N PRO A 48 10.33 -15.41 -16.19
CA PRO A 48 10.69 -14.71 -14.96
C PRO A 48 9.47 -14.18 -14.17
N ILE A 49 8.40 -13.78 -14.85
CA ILE A 49 7.18 -13.24 -14.23
C ILE A 49 6.31 -14.38 -13.70
N SER A 50 6.15 -15.46 -14.47
CA SER A 50 5.43 -16.64 -13.99
C SER A 50 6.11 -17.29 -12.79
N ASN A 51 7.46 -17.30 -12.77
CA ASN A 51 8.23 -17.76 -11.62
C ASN A 51 8.02 -16.83 -10.43
N LEU A 52 8.11 -15.49 -10.60
CA LEU A 52 7.82 -14.53 -9.53
C LEU A 52 6.43 -14.75 -8.93
N ARG A 53 5.39 -14.86 -9.76
CA ARG A 53 4.00 -15.07 -9.30
C ARG A 53 3.85 -16.39 -8.54
N THR A 54 4.62 -17.40 -8.93
CA THR A 54 4.64 -18.68 -8.22
C THR A 54 5.34 -18.53 -6.87
N SER A 55 6.48 -17.86 -6.79
CA SER A 55 7.16 -17.56 -5.53
C SER A 55 6.28 -16.74 -4.58
N ILE A 56 5.54 -15.75 -5.06
CA ILE A 56 4.62 -14.94 -4.24
C ILE A 56 3.57 -15.82 -3.54
N ARG A 57 3.04 -16.85 -4.21
CA ARG A 57 2.04 -17.75 -3.60
C ARG A 57 2.57 -18.57 -2.43
N TYR A 58 3.88 -18.78 -2.38
CA TYR A 58 4.54 -19.58 -1.35
C TYR A 58 5.39 -18.73 -0.39
N ALA A 59 5.45 -17.42 -0.61
CA ALA A 59 6.22 -16.50 0.23
C ALA A 59 5.45 -16.23 1.53
N SER A 60 6.17 -16.22 2.66
CA SER A 60 5.62 -15.64 3.88
C SER A 60 5.48 -14.12 3.72
N PRO A 61 4.55 -13.47 4.46
CA PRO A 61 4.33 -12.01 4.38
C PRO A 61 5.60 -11.16 4.53
N ASP A 62 6.57 -11.64 5.33
CA ASP A 62 7.82 -10.92 5.63
C ASP A 62 8.98 -11.23 4.66
N CYS A 63 8.77 -12.06 3.65
CA CYS A 63 9.83 -12.50 2.75
C CYS A 63 10.06 -11.50 1.60
N GLN A 64 11.24 -10.87 1.57
CA GLN A 64 11.68 -10.14 0.37
C GLN A 64 12.09 -11.13 -0.73
N LEU A 65 11.32 -11.19 -1.81
CA LEU A 65 11.61 -12.02 -2.97
C LEU A 65 12.76 -11.44 -3.80
N GLU A 66 13.92 -12.05 -3.75
CA GLU A 66 15.11 -11.71 -4.55
C GLU A 66 14.83 -11.77 -6.07
N GLU A 67 13.90 -12.62 -6.51
CA GLU A 67 13.45 -12.70 -7.90
C GLU A 67 12.82 -11.39 -8.37
N SER A 68 12.17 -10.64 -7.46
CA SER A 68 11.56 -9.35 -7.78
C SER A 68 12.60 -8.26 -8.08
N LYS A 69 13.82 -8.37 -7.55
CA LYS A 69 14.92 -7.43 -7.78
C LYS A 69 15.54 -7.60 -9.17
N LYS A 70 15.48 -8.81 -9.74
CA LYS A 70 16.04 -9.14 -11.06
C LYS A 70 15.16 -8.71 -12.24
N ILE A 71 13.90 -8.36 -11.97
CA ILE A 71 12.95 -7.94 -13.01
C ILE A 71 13.19 -6.48 -13.36
N ALA A 72 13.32 -6.21 -14.65
CA ALA A 72 13.54 -4.86 -15.16
C ALA A 72 12.42 -3.91 -14.73
N LYS A 73 12.76 -2.65 -14.52
CA LYS A 73 11.85 -1.57 -14.15
C LYS A 73 11.58 -0.71 -15.39
N ILE A 74 10.32 -0.36 -15.63
CA ILE A 74 9.87 0.50 -16.72
C ILE A 74 9.46 1.83 -16.10
N ILE A 75 10.10 2.92 -16.52
CA ILE A 75 9.76 4.28 -16.12
C ILE A 75 9.07 4.96 -17.31
N PRO A 76 7.74 5.18 -17.24
CA PRO A 76 6.98 5.73 -18.36
C PRO A 76 7.12 7.25 -18.50
N ALA A 77 7.29 7.97 -17.38
CA ALA A 77 7.20 9.42 -17.35
C ALA A 77 8.31 10.14 -18.12
N ALA A 78 9.51 9.57 -18.19
CA ALA A 78 10.67 10.21 -18.81
C ALA A 78 11.71 9.23 -19.35
N VAL A 79 12.54 9.73 -20.28
CA VAL A 79 13.74 9.07 -20.78
C VAL A 79 14.95 9.55 -20.00
N PHE A 80 15.59 8.66 -19.25
CA PHE A 80 16.81 8.94 -18.50
C PHE A 80 18.04 8.39 -19.22
N ARG A 81 19.16 9.10 -19.06
CA ARG A 81 20.49 8.65 -19.46
C ARG A 81 21.40 8.64 -18.25
N LYS A 82 22.23 7.62 -18.13
CA LYS A 82 23.25 7.54 -17.09
C LYS A 82 24.41 8.47 -17.46
N THR A 83 24.77 9.36 -16.55
CA THR A 83 25.92 10.27 -16.65
C THR A 83 26.87 10.04 -15.46
N THR A 84 28.01 10.73 -15.43
CA THR A 84 28.96 10.68 -14.30
C THR A 84 28.35 11.16 -12.98
N ASN A 85 27.30 11.99 -13.05
CA ASN A 85 26.65 12.59 -11.89
C ASN A 85 25.30 11.91 -11.55
N GLY A 86 25.04 10.73 -12.11
CA GLY A 86 23.81 9.96 -11.88
C GLY A 86 22.88 9.92 -13.09
N ALA A 87 21.59 9.68 -12.85
CA ALA A 87 20.58 9.62 -13.91
C ALA A 87 20.11 11.04 -14.28
N GLN A 88 20.29 11.43 -15.54
CA GLN A 88 19.83 12.71 -16.07
C GLN A 88 18.62 12.51 -16.98
N MET A 89 17.57 13.31 -16.77
CA MET A 89 16.43 13.35 -17.67
C MET A 89 16.85 13.94 -19.03
N SER A 90 16.61 13.19 -20.10
CA SER A 90 16.87 13.61 -21.48
C SER A 90 15.61 14.06 -22.21
N ALA A 91 14.45 13.51 -21.85
CA ALA A 91 13.15 13.93 -22.36
C ALA A 91 12.05 13.54 -21.37
N TYR A 92 11.02 14.38 -21.24
CA TYR A 92 9.79 14.07 -20.53
C TYR A 92 8.72 13.60 -21.53
N ASN A 93 7.92 12.60 -21.16
CA ASN A 93 6.96 11.94 -22.04
C ASN A 93 5.50 12.37 -21.81
N GLY A 94 5.20 13.03 -20.70
CA GLY A 94 3.81 13.35 -20.32
C GLY A 94 2.98 12.13 -19.89
N LEU A 95 3.61 10.97 -19.68
CA LEU A 95 2.92 9.76 -19.21
C LEU A 95 2.82 9.72 -17.69
N VAL A 96 1.60 9.58 -17.20
CA VAL A 96 1.27 9.44 -15.79
C VAL A 96 0.82 8.00 -15.53
N GLN A 97 1.36 7.38 -14.48
CA GLN A 97 0.94 6.06 -14.02
C GLN A 97 0.12 6.19 -12.73
N ILE A 98 -1.12 5.72 -12.76
CA ILE A 98 -1.93 5.41 -11.58
C ILE A 98 -2.07 3.90 -11.44
N GLU A 99 -2.43 3.43 -10.25
CA GLU A 99 -2.54 1.99 -10.01
C GLU A 99 -3.56 1.60 -8.95
N VAL A 100 -4.17 0.44 -9.15
CA VAL A 100 -5.00 -0.26 -8.17
C VAL A 100 -4.21 -1.49 -7.73
N ASN A 101 -4.06 -1.68 -6.42
CA ASN A 101 -3.31 -2.78 -5.82
C ASN A 101 -4.23 -3.64 -4.93
N HIS A 102 -3.68 -4.70 -4.33
CA HIS A 102 -4.39 -5.63 -3.43
C HIS A 102 -5.61 -6.31 -4.04
N LEU A 103 -5.59 -6.57 -5.35
CA LEU A 103 -6.65 -7.30 -6.04
C LEU A 103 -6.53 -8.80 -5.71
N ALA A 104 -7.63 -9.44 -5.33
CA ALA A 104 -7.63 -10.80 -4.84
C ALA A 104 -7.31 -11.83 -5.94
N ASN A 105 -7.79 -11.59 -7.16
CA ASN A 105 -7.70 -12.57 -8.24
C ASN A 105 -7.72 -11.93 -9.64
N ARG A 106 -7.54 -12.78 -10.66
CA ARG A 106 -7.50 -12.35 -12.07
C ARG A 106 -8.83 -11.76 -12.57
N LEU A 107 -9.97 -12.13 -12.01
CA LEU A 107 -11.27 -11.55 -12.40
C LEU A 107 -11.33 -10.07 -12.01
N GLU A 108 -10.90 -9.74 -10.79
CA GLU A 108 -10.82 -8.34 -10.33
C GLU A 108 -9.82 -7.53 -11.16
N VAL A 109 -8.66 -8.10 -11.48
CA VAL A 109 -7.66 -7.48 -12.38
C VAL A 109 -8.27 -7.18 -13.75
N ASN A 110 -8.95 -8.16 -14.36
CA ASN A 110 -9.55 -7.97 -15.67
C ASN A 110 -10.72 -6.97 -15.64
N ARG A 111 -11.51 -6.96 -14.56
CA ARG A 111 -12.56 -5.95 -14.34
C ARG A 111 -12.00 -4.53 -14.28
N ILE A 112 -10.97 -4.29 -13.47
CA ILE A 112 -10.34 -2.96 -13.39
C ILE A 112 -9.73 -2.53 -14.73
N LYS A 113 -9.13 -3.46 -15.49
CA LYS A 113 -8.64 -3.15 -16.84
C LYS A 113 -9.77 -2.76 -17.79
N GLN A 114 -10.92 -3.43 -17.73
CA GLN A 114 -12.10 -3.10 -18.53
C GLN A 114 -12.68 -1.74 -18.15
N GLU A 115 -12.90 -1.49 -16.86
CA GLU A 115 -13.38 -0.20 -16.35
C GLU A 115 -12.44 0.94 -16.75
N ALA A 116 -11.12 0.74 -16.66
CA ALA A 116 -10.15 1.72 -17.16
C ALA A 116 -10.29 1.93 -18.67
N ALA A 117 -10.43 0.85 -19.46
CA ALA A 117 -10.54 0.93 -20.91
C ALA A 117 -11.80 1.66 -21.41
N GLU A 118 -12.84 1.80 -20.58
CA GLU A 118 -14.04 2.60 -20.91
C GLU A 118 -13.73 4.10 -21.05
N LEU A 119 -12.69 4.60 -20.37
CA LEU A 119 -12.22 5.98 -20.54
C LEU A 119 -11.38 6.10 -21.82
N SER A 120 -11.77 7.00 -22.72
CA SER A 120 -11.04 7.23 -23.98
C SER A 120 -9.63 7.78 -23.77
N GLN A 121 -9.33 8.29 -22.58
CA GLN A 121 -8.01 8.78 -22.16
C GLN A 121 -7.05 7.67 -21.73
N THR A 122 -7.51 6.42 -21.59
CA THR A 122 -6.66 5.31 -21.19
C THR A 122 -5.71 4.96 -22.32
N PHE A 123 -4.42 5.21 -22.09
CA PHE A 123 -3.37 4.90 -23.04
C PHE A 123 -2.96 3.43 -22.95
N ALA A 124 -2.80 2.91 -21.72
CA ALA A 124 -2.60 1.49 -21.48
C ALA A 124 -3.19 1.07 -20.12
N ALA A 125 -3.70 -0.15 -20.02
CA ALA A 125 -4.10 -0.75 -18.74
C ALA A 125 -3.66 -2.21 -18.72
N PHE A 126 -2.86 -2.59 -17.72
CA PHE A 126 -2.22 -3.89 -17.67
C PHE A 126 -1.99 -4.40 -16.24
N MET A 127 -1.94 -5.71 -16.09
CA MET A 127 -1.67 -6.39 -14.83
C MET A 127 -0.21 -6.18 -14.40
N GLY A 128 0.00 -5.83 -13.13
CA GLY A 128 1.34 -5.73 -12.54
C GLY A 128 2.08 -7.08 -12.47
N SER A 129 3.39 -7.03 -12.26
CA SER A 129 4.25 -8.24 -12.27
C SER A 129 3.79 -9.29 -11.25
N GLY A 130 3.33 -8.87 -10.07
CA GLY A 130 2.82 -9.76 -9.02
C GLY A 130 1.45 -10.38 -9.30
N GLY A 131 0.69 -9.90 -10.30
CA GLY A 131 -0.62 -10.45 -10.63
C GLY A 131 -1.81 -9.94 -9.80
N HIS A 132 -1.56 -9.09 -8.80
CA HIS A 132 -2.56 -8.57 -7.85
C HIS A 132 -2.73 -7.04 -7.94
N SER A 133 -2.43 -6.47 -9.11
CA SER A 133 -2.56 -5.03 -9.35
C SER A 133 -2.81 -4.73 -10.82
N VAL A 134 -3.38 -3.56 -11.10
CA VAL A 134 -3.49 -2.97 -12.44
C VAL A 134 -2.75 -1.65 -12.46
N LYS A 135 -1.91 -1.46 -13.47
CA LYS A 135 -1.25 -0.19 -13.79
C LYS A 135 -1.98 0.44 -14.97
N ILE A 136 -2.32 1.72 -14.84
CA ILE A 136 -3.04 2.48 -15.86
C ILE A 136 -2.16 3.66 -16.26
N TRP A 137 -1.87 3.78 -17.54
CA TRP A 137 -1.08 4.87 -18.11
C TRP A 137 -1.99 5.84 -18.86
N ILE A 138 -1.76 7.13 -18.62
CA ILE A 138 -2.55 8.23 -19.17
C ILE A 138 -1.60 9.29 -19.71
N GLN A 139 -1.90 9.83 -20.89
CA GLN A 139 -1.08 10.83 -21.54
C GLN A 139 -1.58 12.25 -21.27
N PHE A 140 -0.66 13.13 -20.90
CA PHE A 140 -0.87 14.55 -20.71
C PHE A 140 0.03 15.38 -21.62
N THR A 141 -0.44 16.56 -22.02
CA THR A 141 0.35 17.53 -22.79
C THR A 141 -0.09 18.97 -22.51
N ARG A 142 0.77 19.94 -22.85
CA ARG A 142 0.40 21.36 -22.79
C ARG A 142 -0.58 21.70 -23.93
N PRO A 143 -1.38 22.78 -23.82
CA PRO A 143 -2.33 23.15 -24.87
C PRO A 143 -1.69 23.38 -26.27
N ASP A 144 -0.42 23.79 -26.29
CA ASP A 144 0.39 23.97 -27.50
C ASP A 144 1.04 22.67 -28.01
N LYS A 145 0.70 21.52 -27.40
CA LYS A 145 1.25 20.18 -27.66
C LYS A 145 2.73 20.02 -27.32
N THR A 146 3.33 20.99 -26.63
CA THR A 146 4.69 20.86 -26.09
C THR A 146 4.68 20.11 -24.76
N LEU A 147 5.86 19.68 -24.33
CA LEU A 147 6.10 19.09 -23.01
C LEU A 147 7.19 19.88 -22.28
N PRO A 148 7.18 19.87 -20.93
CA PRO A 148 8.29 20.37 -20.13
C PRO A 148 9.66 19.94 -20.63
N ALA A 149 10.57 20.91 -20.75
CA ALA A 149 11.95 20.67 -21.18
C ALA A 149 12.91 20.53 -19.99
N SER A 150 12.68 21.29 -18.92
CA SER A 150 13.45 21.18 -17.69
C SER A 150 12.86 20.14 -16.74
N ARG A 151 13.70 19.64 -15.83
CA ARG A 151 13.29 18.66 -14.82
C ARG A 151 12.28 19.25 -13.84
N GLU A 152 12.51 20.50 -13.43
CA GLU A 152 11.68 21.21 -12.46
C GLU A 152 10.26 21.44 -13.01
N GLU A 153 10.16 21.88 -14.27
CA GLU A 153 8.85 22.03 -14.93
C GLU A 153 8.13 20.68 -15.08
N ALA A 154 8.89 19.61 -15.38
CA ALA A 154 8.37 18.27 -15.54
C ALA A 154 7.85 17.68 -14.23
N GLU A 155 8.55 17.89 -13.10
CA GLU A 155 8.12 17.44 -11.77
C GLU A 155 6.81 18.12 -11.35
N MET A 156 6.71 19.44 -11.52
CA MET A 156 5.46 20.17 -11.25
C MET A 156 4.32 19.69 -12.14
N PHE A 157 4.60 19.54 -13.44
CA PHE A 157 3.60 19.05 -14.39
C PHE A 157 3.15 17.62 -14.06
N GLN A 158 4.07 16.71 -13.74
CA GLN A 158 3.77 15.33 -13.35
C GLN A 158 2.89 15.27 -12.09
N ALA A 159 3.20 16.10 -11.08
CA ALA A 159 2.44 16.12 -9.83
C ALA A 159 0.99 16.58 -10.03
N HIS A 160 0.77 17.66 -10.78
CA HIS A 160 -0.60 18.13 -11.11
C HIS A 160 -1.34 17.16 -12.03
N ALA A 161 -0.66 16.60 -13.03
CA ALA A 161 -1.23 15.62 -13.95
C ALA A 161 -1.66 14.34 -13.21
N TYR A 162 -0.87 13.88 -12.22
CA TYR A 162 -1.22 12.74 -11.36
C TYR A 162 -2.51 13.00 -10.56
N ARG A 163 -2.67 14.15 -9.91
CA ARG A 163 -3.91 14.49 -9.19
C ARG A 163 -5.12 14.50 -10.11
N LYS A 164 -4.97 15.05 -11.32
CA LYS A 164 -6.03 15.09 -12.33
C LYS A 164 -6.38 13.69 -12.85
N ALA A 165 -5.38 12.82 -13.04
CA ALA A 165 -5.57 11.42 -13.40
C ALA A 165 -6.37 10.67 -12.32
N VAL A 166 -5.98 10.79 -11.05
CA VAL A 166 -6.72 10.18 -9.93
C VAL A 166 -8.16 10.70 -9.89
N SER A 167 -8.36 12.01 -9.98
CA SER A 167 -9.71 12.61 -9.96
C SER A 167 -10.60 12.13 -11.10
N LEU A 168 -10.04 11.90 -12.29
CA LEU A 168 -10.77 11.42 -13.45
C LEU A 168 -11.15 9.93 -13.36
N TYR A 169 -10.23 9.09 -12.85
CA TYR A 169 -10.41 7.64 -12.85
C TYR A 169 -11.09 7.11 -11.59
N GLN A 170 -10.88 7.73 -10.43
CA GLN A 170 -11.43 7.23 -9.16
C GLN A 170 -12.95 6.99 -9.17
N PRO A 171 -13.79 7.84 -9.80
CA PRO A 171 -15.23 7.62 -9.84
C PRO A 171 -15.67 6.45 -10.73
N VAL A 172 -14.83 6.02 -11.67
CA VAL A 172 -15.15 4.94 -12.64
C VAL A 172 -14.68 3.58 -12.11
N LEU A 173 -13.56 3.55 -11.39
CA LEU A 173 -12.98 2.30 -10.89
C LEU A 173 -13.72 1.78 -9.65
N SER A 174 -14.00 0.48 -9.64
CA SER A 174 -14.65 -0.21 -8.52
C SER A 174 -13.77 -0.31 -7.26
N TYR A 175 -12.47 -0.09 -7.38
CA TYR A 175 -11.49 -0.16 -6.29
C TYR A 175 -10.74 1.17 -6.14
N PRO A 176 -10.31 1.52 -4.91
CA PRO A 176 -9.55 2.73 -4.67
C PRO A 176 -8.20 2.71 -5.41
N ILE A 177 -7.81 3.85 -5.96
CA ILE A 177 -6.48 4.06 -6.53
C ILE A 177 -5.48 4.19 -5.37
N GLU A 178 -4.37 3.45 -5.43
CA GLU A 178 -3.29 3.63 -4.47
C GLU A 178 -2.51 4.90 -4.80
N LEU A 179 -2.55 5.86 -3.88
CA LEU A 179 -1.81 7.11 -4.02
C LEU A 179 -0.31 6.88 -3.83
N LYS A 180 0.47 7.24 -4.84
CA LYS A 180 1.92 7.19 -4.84
C LYS A 180 2.50 8.56 -5.15
N ASN A 181 3.68 8.84 -4.58
CA ASN A 181 4.41 10.05 -4.89
C ASN A 181 4.75 10.07 -6.39
N PRO A 182 4.25 11.04 -7.18
CA PRO A 182 4.37 11.02 -8.63
C PRO A 182 5.73 11.55 -9.12
N THR A 183 6.81 10.87 -8.73
CA THR A 183 8.16 11.21 -9.19
C THR A 183 8.35 10.85 -10.67
N LEU A 184 9.30 11.50 -11.35
CA LEU A 184 9.62 11.18 -12.74
C LEU A 184 10.24 9.78 -12.88
N GLU A 185 10.84 9.27 -11.81
CA GLU A 185 11.42 7.93 -11.69
C GLU A 185 10.40 6.86 -11.28
N GLN A 186 9.13 7.23 -11.04
CA GLN A 186 8.09 6.26 -10.73
C GLN A 186 8.07 5.17 -11.80
N TYR A 187 8.18 3.91 -11.35
CA TYR A 187 8.29 2.77 -12.24
C TYR A 187 7.25 1.69 -11.93
N CYS A 188 6.98 0.86 -12.93
CA CYS A 188 6.44 -0.47 -12.71
C CYS A 188 7.51 -1.50 -13.08
N ARG A 189 7.43 -2.72 -12.54
CA ARG A 189 8.28 -3.81 -13.01
C ARG A 189 7.73 -4.33 -14.34
N GLN A 190 8.63 -4.82 -15.20
CA GLN A 190 8.27 -5.62 -16.37
C GLN A 190 7.26 -6.68 -15.93
N THR A 191 6.25 -6.86 -16.76
CA THR A 191 5.15 -7.78 -16.49
C THR A 191 4.88 -8.65 -17.70
N TYR A 192 4.00 -9.62 -17.49
CA TYR A 192 3.44 -10.49 -18.50
C TYR A 192 1.91 -10.45 -18.38
N ASP A 193 1.26 -9.84 -19.36
CA ASP A 193 -0.20 -9.73 -19.48
C ASP A 193 -0.62 -9.86 -20.95
N PRO A 194 -1.00 -11.07 -21.40
CA PRO A 194 -1.50 -11.30 -22.75
C PRO A 194 -2.75 -10.50 -23.11
N GLU A 195 -3.54 -10.11 -22.10
CA GLU A 195 -4.81 -9.40 -22.24
C GLU A 195 -4.66 -7.94 -21.83
N LEU A 196 -3.47 -7.35 -21.96
CA LEU A 196 -3.29 -5.93 -21.71
C LEU A 196 -4.11 -5.10 -22.70
N TYR A 197 -4.65 -3.99 -22.21
CA TYR A 197 -5.28 -2.97 -23.05
C TYR A 197 -4.23 -1.93 -23.46
N TYR A 198 -4.21 -1.58 -24.75
CA TYR A 198 -3.33 -0.55 -25.30
C TYR A 198 -4.04 0.21 -26.42
N ASN A 199 -4.10 1.54 -26.29
CA ASN A 199 -4.65 2.44 -27.29
C ASN A 199 -3.62 3.54 -27.63
N PRO A 200 -2.87 3.41 -28.74
CA PRO A 200 -1.92 4.44 -29.16
C PRO A 200 -2.59 5.76 -29.55
N GLU A 201 -3.88 5.74 -29.89
CA GLU A 201 -4.70 6.91 -30.27
C GLU A 201 -5.58 7.39 -29.09
N ALA A 202 -5.18 7.09 -27.85
CA ALA A 202 -5.91 7.55 -26.68
C ALA A 202 -6.03 9.08 -26.63
N THR A 203 -7.15 9.57 -26.11
CA THR A 203 -7.41 11.01 -25.98
C THR A 203 -6.44 11.61 -24.97
N VAL A 204 -5.53 12.46 -25.44
CA VAL A 204 -4.55 13.14 -24.56
C VAL A 204 -5.26 14.20 -23.70
N ILE A 205 -4.88 14.29 -22.43
CA ILE A 205 -5.41 15.30 -21.51
C ILE A 205 -4.57 16.57 -21.58
N TYR A 206 -5.22 17.69 -21.88
CA TYR A 206 -4.56 18.99 -21.88
C TYR A 206 -4.47 19.59 -20.47
N MET A 207 -3.30 20.12 -20.13
CA MET A 207 -3.04 20.83 -18.87
C MET A 207 -2.03 21.96 -19.09
N ARG A 208 -2.33 23.17 -18.61
CA ARG A 208 -1.38 24.29 -18.65
C ARG A 208 -0.20 24.00 -17.73
N GLN A 209 0.98 24.53 -18.05
CA GLN A 209 2.16 24.41 -17.18
C GLN A 209 1.87 25.04 -15.81
N PRO A 210 1.92 24.27 -14.72
CA PRO A 210 1.87 24.82 -13.37
C PRO A 210 3.16 25.57 -13.05
N MET A 211 3.03 26.65 -12.28
CA MET A 211 4.16 27.46 -11.80
C MET A 211 4.69 26.99 -10.45
N GLU A 212 3.91 26.21 -9.72
CA GLU A 212 4.20 25.74 -8.37
C GLU A 212 3.68 24.31 -8.16
N MET A 213 4.21 23.63 -7.15
CA MET A 213 3.72 22.32 -6.72
C MET A 213 2.26 22.39 -6.26
N PRO A 214 1.48 21.31 -6.43
CA PRO A 214 0.09 21.29 -6.02
C PRO A 214 -0.05 21.51 -4.51
N SER A 215 -1.01 22.34 -4.11
CA SER A 215 -1.32 22.58 -2.70
C SER A 215 -1.83 21.30 -2.02
N GLU A 216 -1.61 21.21 -0.73
CA GLU A 216 -1.98 20.04 0.06
C GLU A 216 -3.49 19.82 0.09
N THR A 217 -3.89 18.56 0.03
CA THR A 217 -5.29 18.14 0.18
C THR A 217 -5.80 18.55 1.56
N THR A 218 -6.92 19.27 1.61
CA THR A 218 -7.50 19.72 2.88
C THR A 218 -8.26 18.57 3.56
N TYR A 219 -8.36 18.57 4.89
CA TYR A 219 -9.12 17.59 5.69
C TYR A 219 -10.53 17.26 5.14
N LYS A 220 -11.26 18.26 4.61
CA LYS A 220 -12.59 18.04 4.04
C LYS A 220 -12.56 17.21 2.74
N GLU A 221 -11.49 17.29 1.98
CA GLU A 221 -11.31 16.56 0.72
C GLU A 221 -10.91 15.11 0.98
N SER A 222 -10.15 14.82 2.05
CA SER A 222 -9.79 13.46 2.44
C SER A 222 -10.95 12.68 3.04
N VAL A 223 -11.82 13.33 3.84
CA VAL A 223 -13.00 12.70 4.45
C VAL A 223 -14.09 12.36 3.40
N GLN A 224 -14.20 13.14 2.32
CA GLN A 224 -15.19 12.90 1.26
C GLN A 224 -14.79 11.77 0.28
N ALA A 225 -13.50 11.45 0.17
CA ALA A 225 -12.99 10.41 -0.73
C ALA A 225 -13.18 8.97 -0.20
N GLU A 226 -13.47 8.79 1.10
CA GLU A 226 -13.81 7.48 1.69
C GLU A 226 -15.31 7.19 1.50
N THR A 227 -15.67 6.64 0.34
CA THR A 227 -17.07 6.41 -0.09
C THR A 227 -17.76 5.17 0.49
N SER A 228 -17.15 4.40 1.39
CA SER A 228 -17.83 3.25 2.01
C SER A 228 -18.22 3.52 3.47
N PRO A 229 -19.47 3.94 3.74
CA PRO A 229 -20.06 3.93 5.09
C PRO A 229 -19.96 2.56 5.78
N LEU A 230 -19.97 1.46 5.01
CA LEU A 230 -19.87 0.10 5.54
C LEU A 230 -18.51 -0.23 6.15
N LYS A 231 -17.41 0.39 5.70
CA LYS A 231 -16.10 0.31 6.40
C LYS A 231 -16.06 1.17 7.67
N ARG A 232 -16.98 2.13 7.82
CA ARG A 232 -17.11 2.97 9.04
C ARG A 232 -17.99 2.34 10.12
N LEU A 233 -18.78 1.32 9.77
CA LEU A 233 -19.83 0.79 10.64
C LEU A 233 -19.44 -0.47 11.41
N ILE A 234 -18.30 -1.09 11.12
CA ILE A 234 -17.76 -2.21 11.91
C ILE A 234 -16.27 -1.97 12.15
N PRO A 235 -15.89 -1.34 13.27
CA PRO A 235 -14.50 -1.27 13.71
C PRO A 235 -13.93 -2.68 13.92
N GLY A 236 -12.75 -2.97 13.37
CA GLY A 236 -11.93 -4.12 13.81
C GLY A 236 -12.08 -5.45 13.07
N TYR A 237 -12.63 -5.50 11.86
CA TYR A 237 -12.90 -6.78 11.18
C TYR A 237 -11.91 -7.21 10.08
N ASP A 238 -10.79 -6.50 9.90
CA ASP A 238 -9.85 -6.77 8.79
C ASP A 238 -8.38 -6.92 9.23
N SER A 239 -8.11 -7.22 10.51
CA SER A 239 -6.80 -7.71 10.92
C SER A 239 -6.94 -9.00 11.74
N PHE A 240 -6.09 -9.97 11.40
CA PHE A 240 -5.87 -11.16 12.22
C PHE A 240 -5.55 -10.78 13.67
N ASP A 241 -4.84 -9.67 13.87
CA ASP A 241 -4.42 -9.18 15.18
C ASP A 241 -5.58 -8.67 16.03
N THR A 242 -6.56 -7.97 15.46
CA THR A 242 -7.74 -7.50 16.22
C THR A 242 -8.62 -8.66 16.62
N LEU A 243 -8.88 -9.60 15.71
CA LEU A 243 -9.64 -10.79 16.05
C LEU A 243 -8.88 -11.65 17.11
N SER A 244 -7.54 -11.72 17.04
CA SER A 244 -6.71 -12.43 18.02
C SER A 244 -6.80 -11.76 19.40
N ALA A 245 -6.74 -10.43 19.47
CA ALA A 245 -6.88 -9.68 20.72
C ALA A 245 -8.27 -9.87 21.36
N LEU A 246 -9.34 -9.86 20.54
CA LEU A 246 -10.70 -10.16 20.99
C LEU A 246 -10.82 -11.58 21.54
N PHE A 247 -10.18 -12.55 20.89
CA PHE A 247 -10.15 -13.93 21.35
C PHE A 247 -9.42 -14.07 22.70
N GLU A 248 -8.23 -13.48 22.84
CA GLU A 248 -7.47 -13.51 24.10
C GLU A 248 -8.25 -12.83 25.25
N ALA A 249 -8.91 -11.70 24.99
CA ALA A 249 -9.77 -11.04 25.97
C ALA A 249 -10.99 -11.91 26.34
N ALA A 250 -11.63 -12.54 25.36
CA ALA A 250 -12.74 -13.46 25.60
C ALA A 250 -12.32 -14.69 26.42
N LEU A 251 -11.10 -15.19 26.19
CA LEU A 251 -10.50 -16.30 26.92
C LEU A 251 -10.16 -15.91 28.36
N GLN A 252 -9.51 -14.76 28.56
CA GLN A 252 -9.21 -14.22 29.89
C GLN A 252 -10.49 -14.02 30.71
N LYS A 253 -11.54 -13.45 30.10
CA LYS A 253 -12.86 -13.29 30.72
C LYS A 253 -13.46 -14.64 31.11
N ALA A 254 -13.33 -15.66 30.27
CA ALA A 254 -13.82 -17.00 30.59
C ALA A 254 -13.09 -17.61 31.80
N TYR A 255 -11.76 -17.45 31.88
CA TYR A 255 -10.99 -17.89 33.05
C TYR A 255 -11.41 -17.16 34.33
N GLN A 256 -11.62 -15.84 34.28
CA GLN A 256 -12.06 -15.05 35.42
C GLN A 256 -13.44 -15.51 35.92
N SER A 257 -14.41 -15.64 35.01
CA SER A 257 -15.77 -16.09 35.35
C SER A 257 -15.78 -17.51 35.94
N LEU A 258 -14.97 -18.42 35.41
CA LEU A 258 -14.89 -19.78 35.94
C LEU A 258 -14.15 -19.86 37.28
N ASN A 259 -13.12 -19.05 37.49
CA ASN A 259 -12.42 -18.97 38.76
C ASN A 259 -13.31 -18.39 39.88
N GLU A 260 -14.17 -17.42 39.56
CA GLU A 260 -15.18 -16.89 40.48
C GLU A 260 -16.25 -17.94 40.84
N LEU A 261 -16.70 -18.73 39.86
CA LEU A 261 -17.76 -19.73 40.05
C LEU A 261 -17.25 -21.02 40.73
N TYR A 262 -15.99 -21.38 40.49
CA TYR A 262 -15.36 -22.62 41.01
C TYR A 262 -13.89 -22.38 41.42
N PRO A 263 -13.64 -21.93 42.67
CA PRO A 263 -12.30 -21.55 43.16
C PRO A 263 -11.24 -22.66 43.22
N ARG A 264 -11.59 -23.90 42.87
CA ARG A 264 -10.73 -25.10 42.91
C ARG A 264 -10.53 -25.77 41.54
N LEU A 265 -10.96 -25.12 40.46
CA LEU A 265 -10.75 -25.61 39.10
C LEU A 265 -9.25 -25.60 38.77
N HIS A 266 -8.67 -26.79 38.58
CA HIS A 266 -7.34 -26.92 38.00
C HIS A 266 -7.52 -26.98 36.48
N ALA A 267 -7.21 -25.89 35.76
CA ALA A 267 -7.39 -25.73 34.30
C ALA A 267 -6.56 -26.69 33.40
N HIS A 268 -6.20 -27.86 33.91
CA HIS A 268 -5.35 -28.86 33.27
C HIS A 268 -5.99 -30.26 33.24
N SER A 269 -7.26 -30.41 33.64
CA SER A 269 -8.00 -31.67 33.55
C SER A 269 -8.92 -31.69 32.30
N ASP A 270 -9.08 -32.88 31.72
CA ASP A 270 -9.95 -33.11 30.56
C ASP A 270 -11.45 -32.89 30.85
N GLU A 271 -11.85 -32.96 32.13
CA GLU A 271 -13.23 -32.76 32.58
C GLU A 271 -13.61 -31.27 32.64
N ASP A 272 -12.63 -30.39 32.86
CA ASP A 272 -12.82 -28.94 33.02
C ASP A 272 -12.74 -28.16 31.70
N LEU A 273 -12.31 -28.82 30.62
CA LEU A 273 -12.15 -28.21 29.30
C LEU A 273 -13.50 -27.83 28.67
N LYS A 274 -14.56 -28.62 28.92
CA LYS A 274 -15.87 -28.40 28.29
C LYS A 274 -16.58 -27.14 28.82
N PRO A 275 -16.66 -26.89 30.14
CA PRO A 275 -17.17 -25.62 30.68
C PRO A 275 -16.39 -24.40 30.17
N LEU A 276 -15.06 -24.49 30.10
CA LEU A 276 -14.22 -23.43 29.55
C LEU A 276 -14.50 -23.16 28.07
N LEU A 277 -14.57 -24.21 27.24
CA LEU A 277 -14.88 -24.08 25.81
C LEU A 277 -16.24 -23.44 25.56
N VAL A 278 -17.25 -23.78 26.35
CA VAL A 278 -18.59 -23.17 26.25
C VAL A 278 -18.51 -21.68 26.59
N GLN A 279 -17.87 -21.32 27.71
CA GLN A 279 -17.78 -19.92 28.11
C GLN A 279 -16.95 -19.07 27.14
N VAL A 280 -15.86 -19.62 26.61
CA VAL A 280 -15.04 -18.96 25.58
C VAL A 280 -15.83 -18.77 24.29
N ALA A 281 -16.56 -19.79 23.84
CA ALA A 281 -17.38 -19.70 22.64
C ALA A 281 -18.51 -18.66 22.79
N GLU A 282 -19.16 -18.59 23.96
CA GLU A 282 -20.17 -17.57 24.25
C GLU A 282 -19.58 -16.17 24.25
N ASN A 283 -18.43 -15.98 24.91
CA ASN A 283 -17.74 -14.69 24.92
C ASN A 283 -17.31 -14.28 23.50
N CYS A 284 -16.80 -15.21 22.70
CA CYS A 284 -16.43 -14.97 21.29
C CYS A 284 -17.66 -14.63 20.42
N PHE A 285 -18.78 -15.30 20.63
CA PHE A 285 -20.03 -15.02 19.94
C PHE A 285 -20.54 -13.61 20.25
N GLN A 286 -20.51 -13.23 21.54
CA GLN A 286 -20.91 -11.88 21.97
C GLN A 286 -19.96 -10.80 21.46
N ALA A 287 -18.65 -11.10 21.40
CA ALA A 287 -17.61 -10.28 20.79
C ALA A 287 -17.74 -10.18 19.26
N GLY A 288 -18.59 -11.00 18.66
CA GLY A 288 -18.82 -11.04 17.23
C GLY A 288 -17.67 -11.68 16.47
N ILE A 289 -16.91 -12.63 17.03
CA ILE A 289 -15.91 -13.41 16.28
C ILE A 289 -16.62 -14.51 15.48
N PRO A 290 -16.31 -14.75 14.19
CA PRO A 290 -16.97 -15.80 13.40
C PRO A 290 -16.73 -17.21 13.96
N GLU A 291 -17.72 -18.10 13.82
CA GLU A 291 -17.70 -19.49 14.32
C GLU A 291 -16.41 -20.24 13.96
N GLU A 292 -15.99 -20.15 12.68
CA GLU A 292 -14.83 -20.87 12.18
C GLU A 292 -13.51 -20.35 12.76
N GLU A 293 -13.39 -19.03 12.99
CA GLU A 293 -12.19 -18.44 13.62
C GLU A 293 -12.12 -18.78 15.11
N THR A 294 -13.26 -18.74 15.81
CA THR A 294 -13.34 -19.19 17.21
C THR A 294 -12.95 -20.66 17.35
N ALA A 295 -13.46 -21.54 16.47
CA ALA A 295 -13.10 -22.95 16.48
C ALA A 295 -11.62 -23.16 16.18
N ARG A 296 -11.06 -22.44 15.19
CA ARG A 296 -9.64 -22.51 14.82
C ARG A 296 -8.73 -22.12 15.98
N TRP A 297 -9.05 -21.05 16.70
CA TRP A 297 -8.25 -20.62 17.85
C TRP A 297 -8.43 -21.47 19.09
N CYS A 298 -9.64 -21.93 19.40
CA CYS A 298 -9.84 -22.92 20.46
C CYS A 298 -9.03 -24.20 20.18
N ILE A 299 -8.97 -24.67 18.94
CA ILE A 299 -8.13 -25.82 18.57
C ILE A 299 -6.64 -25.53 18.79
N ALA A 300 -6.18 -24.32 18.42
CA ALA A 300 -4.79 -23.92 18.59
C ALA A 300 -4.39 -23.77 20.07
N HIS A 301 -5.25 -23.14 20.89
CA HIS A 301 -5.00 -22.88 22.31
C HIS A 301 -5.11 -24.12 23.18
N PHE A 302 -6.14 -24.94 22.95
CA PHE A 302 -6.43 -26.11 23.79
C PHE A 302 -5.87 -27.42 23.23
N TYR A 303 -4.87 -27.35 22.33
CA TYR A 303 -4.38 -28.48 21.52
C TYR A 303 -4.03 -29.72 22.36
N THR A 304 -5.01 -30.59 22.53
CA THR A 304 -4.89 -31.89 23.19
C THR A 304 -5.35 -32.98 22.23
N LYS A 305 -4.53 -34.03 22.13
CA LYS A 305 -4.60 -35.17 21.20
C LYS A 305 -6.03 -35.53 20.76
N ASN A 306 -6.43 -35.08 19.56
CA ASN A 306 -7.63 -35.52 18.81
C ASN A 306 -9.03 -35.07 19.29
N LYS A 307 -9.19 -33.89 19.92
CA LYS A 307 -10.53 -33.33 20.24
C LYS A 307 -11.01 -32.20 19.30
N SER A 308 -10.38 -31.99 18.14
CA SER A 308 -10.75 -30.91 17.21
C SER A 308 -12.21 -30.96 16.75
N PHE A 309 -12.75 -32.17 16.54
CA PHE A 309 -14.17 -32.37 16.24
C PHE A 309 -15.08 -31.94 17.40
N LEU A 310 -14.72 -32.27 18.65
CA LEU A 310 -15.50 -31.91 19.83
C LEU A 310 -15.49 -30.40 20.09
N ILE A 311 -14.34 -29.75 19.87
CA ILE A 311 -14.21 -28.28 19.95
C ILE A 311 -15.12 -27.63 18.91
N ARG A 312 -15.02 -28.04 17.64
CA ARG A 312 -15.87 -27.54 16.55
C ARG A 312 -17.36 -27.73 16.85
N GLN A 313 -17.75 -28.92 17.32
CA GLN A 313 -19.14 -29.21 17.64
C GLN A 313 -19.65 -28.36 18.83
N THR A 314 -18.81 -28.13 19.83
CA THR A 314 -19.17 -27.32 21.00
C THR A 314 -19.36 -25.86 20.60
N VAL A 315 -18.42 -25.28 19.84
CA VAL A 315 -18.52 -23.91 19.32
C VAL A 315 -19.76 -23.77 18.45
N LYS A 316 -20.01 -24.70 17.52
CA LYS A 316 -21.20 -24.71 16.67
C LYS A 316 -22.50 -24.73 17.46
N ASN A 317 -22.61 -25.57 18.48
CA ASN A 317 -23.82 -25.65 19.31
C ASN A 317 -24.08 -24.32 20.03
N VAL A 318 -23.04 -23.69 20.59
CA VAL A 318 -23.16 -22.36 21.23
C VAL A 318 -23.61 -21.30 20.23
N TYR A 319 -23.03 -21.29 19.02
CA TYR A 319 -23.36 -20.30 17.98
C TYR A 319 -24.78 -20.47 17.41
N MET A 320 -25.31 -21.70 17.41
CA MET A 320 -26.68 -22.00 16.98
C MET A 320 -27.72 -21.58 18.03
N ASP A 321 -27.42 -21.70 19.32
CA ASP A 321 -28.37 -21.43 20.41
C ASP A 321 -28.29 -19.97 20.91
N ALA A 322 -27.13 -19.31 20.80
CA ALA A 322 -26.90 -17.97 21.31
C ALA A 322 -27.62 -16.87 20.49
N LYS A 323 -28.06 -15.81 21.18
CA LYS A 323 -28.67 -14.62 20.58
C LYS A 323 -27.83 -13.38 20.87
N GLY A 324 -27.74 -12.47 19.89
CA GLY A 324 -27.02 -11.20 20.07
C GLY A 324 -25.55 -11.25 19.66
N PHE A 325 -25.25 -11.87 18.52
CA PHE A 325 -23.91 -11.86 17.94
C PHE A 325 -23.36 -10.43 17.82
N GLY A 326 -22.14 -10.20 18.32
CA GLY A 326 -21.46 -8.90 18.26
C GLY A 326 -22.08 -7.80 19.12
N LYS A 327 -22.94 -8.11 20.09
CA LYS A 327 -23.59 -7.10 20.94
C LYS A 327 -22.82 -6.72 22.21
N GLN A 328 -21.80 -7.47 22.61
CA GLN A 328 -20.97 -7.13 23.78
C GLN A 328 -19.48 -7.31 23.48
N THR A 329 -18.68 -6.27 23.72
CA THR A 329 -17.22 -6.39 23.64
C THR A 329 -16.67 -7.02 24.94
N PRO A 330 -15.72 -7.97 24.84
CA PRO A 330 -15.00 -8.50 26.01
C PRO A 330 -13.92 -7.53 26.51
N LEU A 331 -13.60 -6.49 25.74
CA LEU A 331 -12.60 -5.49 26.06
C LEU A 331 -13.12 -4.51 27.11
N SER A 332 -12.23 -4.03 27.98
CA SER A 332 -12.55 -2.87 28.81
C SER A 332 -12.74 -1.61 27.94
N THR A 333 -13.40 -0.59 28.49
CA THR A 333 -13.57 0.70 27.81
C THR A 333 -12.22 1.31 27.42
N GLU A 334 -11.19 1.15 28.26
CA GLU A 334 -9.83 1.62 28.00
C GLU A 334 -9.17 0.83 26.86
N GLN A 335 -9.30 -0.50 26.87
CA GLN A 335 -8.75 -1.36 25.80
C GLN A 335 -9.42 -1.10 24.45
N GLU A 336 -10.73 -0.89 24.45
CA GLU A 336 -11.47 -0.51 23.24
C GLU A 336 -10.99 0.85 22.73
N LEU A 337 -10.81 1.83 23.63
CA LEU A 337 -10.28 3.14 23.25
C LEU A 337 -8.86 3.03 22.67
N GLU A 338 -7.97 2.23 23.26
CA GLU A 338 -6.61 2.03 22.75
C GLU A 338 -6.61 1.40 21.36
N LEU A 339 -7.35 0.31 21.15
CA LEU A 339 -7.44 -0.35 19.85
C LEU A 339 -8.04 0.56 18.78
N ARG A 340 -9.08 1.33 19.14
CA ARG A 340 -9.67 2.31 18.22
C ARG A 340 -8.76 3.51 17.96
N THR A 341 -7.93 3.89 18.93
CA THR A 341 -6.89 4.90 18.75
C THR A 341 -5.84 4.41 17.77
N GLU A 342 -5.36 3.18 17.96
CA GLU A 342 -4.37 2.55 17.10
C GLU A 342 -4.87 2.41 15.66
N GLU A 343 -6.09 1.91 15.47
CA GLU A 343 -6.74 1.86 14.16
C GLU A 343 -6.81 3.24 13.52
N TYR A 344 -7.30 4.25 14.24
CA TYR A 344 -7.42 5.61 13.71
C TYR A 344 -6.07 6.19 13.32
N MET A 345 -5.07 6.04 14.18
CA MET A 345 -3.71 6.53 13.95
C MET A 345 -3.08 5.87 12.74
N GLN A 346 -3.17 4.54 12.63
CA GLN A 346 -2.58 3.78 11.53
C GLN A 346 -3.33 3.95 10.21
N ARG A 347 -4.66 4.10 10.24
CA ARG A 347 -5.47 4.31 9.02
C ARG A 347 -5.25 5.70 8.43
N ARG A 348 -5.18 6.74 9.27
CA ARG A 348 -5.09 8.14 8.82
C ARG A 348 -3.67 8.63 8.64
N TYR A 349 -2.71 8.08 9.37
CA TYR A 349 -1.36 8.62 9.43
C TYR A 349 -0.30 7.54 9.27
N GLU A 350 0.87 7.99 8.86
CA GLU A 350 2.11 7.23 8.95
C GLU A 350 3.09 8.07 9.75
N PHE A 351 3.61 7.48 10.82
CA PHE A 351 4.52 8.13 11.76
C PHE A 351 5.90 7.50 11.69
N ARG A 352 6.93 8.31 11.95
CA ARG A 352 8.29 7.83 12.15
C ARG A 352 9.04 8.74 13.11
N TYR A 353 9.86 8.16 13.97
CA TYR A 353 10.70 8.93 14.87
C TYR A 353 12.07 9.16 14.24
N ASN A 354 12.34 10.40 13.80
CA ASN A 354 13.59 10.73 13.13
C ASN A 354 14.73 10.85 14.17
N THR A 355 15.71 9.96 14.11
CA THR A 355 16.83 9.91 15.06
C THR A 355 17.79 11.10 14.95
N MET A 356 17.88 11.74 13.78
CA MET A 356 18.74 12.91 13.59
C MET A 356 18.12 14.17 14.16
N THR A 357 16.82 14.38 13.92
CA THR A 357 16.11 15.56 14.42
C THR A 357 15.57 15.35 15.83
N THR A 358 15.56 14.11 16.33
CA THR A 358 14.98 13.68 17.62
C THR A 358 13.49 14.01 17.74
N THR A 359 12.78 14.03 16.61
CA THR A 359 11.38 14.42 16.52
C THR A 359 10.55 13.39 15.77
N THR A 360 9.32 13.18 16.24
CA THR A 360 8.32 12.41 15.49
C THR A 360 7.88 13.20 14.27
N GLU A 361 8.00 12.60 13.11
CA GLU A 361 7.50 13.09 11.85
C GLU A 361 6.24 12.31 11.45
N TYR A 362 5.37 12.95 10.67
CA TYR A 362 4.15 12.33 10.16
C TYR A 362 3.92 12.67 8.69
N ARG A 363 3.15 11.82 8.03
CA ARG A 363 2.40 12.15 6.82
C ARG A 363 0.99 11.58 6.91
N GLU A 364 0.06 12.19 6.19
CA GLU A 364 -1.30 11.68 6.10
C GLU A 364 -1.39 10.58 5.05
N ARG A 365 -2.10 9.50 5.36
CA ARG A 365 -2.43 8.44 4.41
C ARG A 365 -3.61 8.85 3.55
N ASN A 366 -3.69 8.29 2.35
CA ASN A 366 -4.78 8.55 1.40
C ASN A 366 -4.95 10.03 1.04
N THR A 367 -3.87 10.82 1.14
CA THR A 367 -3.80 12.20 0.66
C THR A 367 -2.63 12.34 -0.31
N PHE A 368 -2.56 13.48 -1.01
CA PHE A 368 -1.42 13.80 -1.87
C PHE A 368 -0.22 14.36 -1.07
N CYS A 369 -0.23 14.26 0.26
CA CYS A 369 0.85 14.72 1.14
C CYS A 369 1.87 13.60 1.36
N PHE A 370 2.80 13.43 0.42
CA PHE A 370 3.74 12.30 0.46
C PHE A 370 4.97 12.50 1.37
N CYS A 371 5.28 13.77 1.70
CA CYS A 371 6.45 14.13 2.48
C CYS A 371 6.16 14.07 3.99
N PHE A 372 7.09 13.46 4.73
CA PHE A 372 7.09 13.51 6.19
C PHE A 372 7.41 14.91 6.70
N ARG A 373 6.75 15.31 7.79
CA ARG A 373 6.90 16.61 8.44
C ARG A 373 6.98 16.47 9.94
N PRO A 374 7.73 17.33 10.63
CA PRO A 374 7.79 17.29 12.08
C PRO A 374 6.41 17.56 12.69
N ILE A 375 6.02 16.74 13.66
CA ILE A 375 4.83 17.00 14.46
C ILE A 375 5.09 18.18 15.38
N ASN A 376 4.20 19.16 15.35
CA ASN A 376 4.14 20.27 16.30
C ASN A 376 2.80 20.29 17.03
N ASN A 377 2.65 21.20 18.00
CA ASN A 377 1.42 21.30 18.80
C ASN A 377 0.17 21.54 17.96
N ARG A 378 0.25 22.30 16.86
CA ARG A 378 -0.88 22.53 15.96
C ARG A 378 -1.35 21.21 15.34
N ILE A 379 -0.42 20.36 14.91
CA ILE A 379 -0.74 19.05 14.36
C ILE A 379 -1.35 18.13 15.41
N ARG A 380 -0.75 18.06 16.62
CA ARG A 380 -1.30 17.25 17.74
C ARG A 380 -2.76 17.62 18.04
N ASN A 381 -3.04 18.93 18.14
CA ASN A 381 -4.39 19.43 18.36
C ASN A 381 -5.33 19.08 17.20
N SER A 382 -4.83 19.13 15.96
CA SER A 382 -5.62 18.76 14.78
C SER A 382 -5.97 17.27 14.77
N ILE A 383 -5.01 16.40 15.12
CA ILE A 383 -5.23 14.95 15.25
C ILE A 383 -6.32 14.66 16.29
N ALA A 384 -6.23 15.29 17.48
CA ALA A 384 -7.21 15.13 18.55
C ALA A 384 -8.61 15.61 18.13
N MET A 385 -8.71 16.77 17.47
CA MET A 385 -9.99 17.30 16.98
C MET A 385 -10.61 16.41 15.91
N ASN A 386 -9.81 15.95 14.95
CA ASN A 386 -10.27 15.05 13.89
C ASN A 386 -10.74 13.70 14.44
N ALA A 387 -10.06 13.15 15.45
CA ALA A 387 -10.47 11.93 16.14
C ALA A 387 -11.85 12.10 16.79
N ARG A 388 -12.09 13.23 17.46
CA ARG A 388 -13.39 13.54 18.06
C ARG A 388 -14.51 13.67 17.02
N LEU A 389 -14.21 14.24 15.85
CA LEU A 389 -15.17 14.29 14.74
C LEU A 389 -15.54 12.89 14.22
N GLU A 390 -14.65 11.91 14.34
CA GLU A 390 -14.91 10.50 14.02
C GLU A 390 -15.49 9.69 15.20
N GLY A 391 -15.84 10.35 16.31
CA GLY A 391 -16.45 9.72 17.49
C GLY A 391 -15.45 9.03 18.42
N LEU A 392 -14.16 9.38 18.34
CA LEU A 392 -13.12 8.94 19.27
C LEU A 392 -12.80 10.06 20.26
N ASN A 393 -13.06 9.81 21.54
CA ASN A 393 -12.82 10.81 22.59
C ASN A 393 -11.34 10.89 22.98
N LEU A 394 -10.48 11.30 22.05
CA LEU A 394 -9.04 11.46 22.30
C LEU A 394 -8.71 12.84 22.85
N TRP A 395 -7.97 12.86 23.95
CA TRP A 395 -7.40 14.08 24.50
C TRP A 395 -5.99 14.28 23.97
N ASP A 396 -5.51 15.53 24.01
CA ASP A 396 -4.20 15.88 23.48
C ASP A 396 -3.08 15.06 24.14
N ARG A 397 -3.27 14.68 25.42
CA ARG A 397 -2.35 13.81 26.17
C ARG A 397 -2.32 12.38 25.62
N ASP A 398 -3.43 11.84 25.15
CA ASP A 398 -3.48 10.48 24.58
C ASP A 398 -2.77 10.45 23.22
N VAL A 399 -2.94 11.51 22.42
CA VAL A 399 -2.18 11.71 21.18
C VAL A 399 -0.68 11.80 21.46
N VAL A 400 -0.26 12.58 22.46
CA VAL A 400 1.16 12.69 22.85
C VAL A 400 1.71 11.33 23.30
N ARG A 401 0.99 10.61 24.17
CA ARG A 401 1.42 9.27 24.63
C ARG A 401 1.62 8.32 23.45
N TYR A 402 0.71 8.31 22.48
CA TYR A 402 0.86 7.48 21.29
C TYR A 402 2.10 7.85 20.48
N LEU A 403 2.28 9.15 20.19
CA LEU A 403 3.37 9.66 19.36
C LEU A 403 4.76 9.52 19.97
N ASP A 404 4.84 9.44 21.30
CA ASP A 404 6.08 9.27 22.07
C ASP A 404 6.29 7.79 22.51
N SER A 405 5.45 6.86 22.04
CA SER A 405 5.57 5.42 22.32
C SER A 405 6.33 4.65 21.24
N ASP A 406 6.67 3.41 21.56
CA ASP A 406 7.27 2.42 20.64
C ASP A 406 6.36 2.00 19.47
N ARG A 407 5.08 2.43 19.48
CA ARG A 407 4.19 2.31 18.32
C ARG A 407 4.65 3.15 17.13
N VAL A 408 5.47 4.18 17.36
CA VAL A 408 6.10 4.96 16.29
C VAL A 408 7.46 4.33 15.95
N PRO A 409 7.65 3.78 14.74
CA PRO A 409 8.91 3.15 14.37
C PRO A 409 10.04 4.18 14.27
N ILE A 410 11.23 3.77 14.69
CA ILE A 410 12.45 4.57 14.59
C ILE A 410 12.87 4.66 13.11
N PHE A 411 13.19 5.87 12.67
CA PHE A 411 13.71 6.16 11.34
C PHE A 411 15.09 6.80 11.46
N ASN A 412 16.09 6.17 10.83
CA ASN A 412 17.44 6.70 10.73
C ASN A 412 17.67 7.26 9.31
N PRO A 413 17.62 8.60 9.11
CA PRO A 413 17.80 9.20 7.80
C PRO A 413 19.16 8.90 7.16
N ILE A 414 20.21 8.70 7.97
CA ILE A 414 21.56 8.40 7.45
C ILE A 414 21.58 6.99 6.88
N GLU A 415 21.05 6.01 7.62
CA GLU A 415 20.95 4.64 7.13
C GLU A 415 20.07 4.58 5.88
N ASP A 416 18.89 5.21 5.91
CA ASP A 416 17.98 5.27 4.75
C ASP A 416 18.66 5.87 3.51
N PHE A 417 19.40 6.97 3.69
CA PHE A 417 20.20 7.58 2.63
C PHE A 417 21.31 6.64 2.13
N LEU A 418 22.09 6.04 3.03
CA LEU A 418 23.19 5.15 2.68
C LEU A 418 22.71 3.87 1.99
N PHE A 419 21.57 3.30 2.41
CA PHE A 419 20.93 2.17 1.73
C PHE A 419 20.29 2.56 0.39
N GLY A 420 19.88 3.82 0.25
CA GLY A 420 19.36 4.39 -1.01
C GLY A 420 20.45 4.74 -2.02
N LEU A 421 21.71 4.86 -1.61
CA LEU A 421 22.84 5.08 -2.51
C LEU A 421 23.22 3.79 -3.22
N ASP A 422 23.01 3.77 -4.55
CA ASP A 422 23.43 2.71 -5.46
C ASP A 422 24.96 2.76 -5.75
N VAL A 423 25.76 3.16 -4.74
CA VAL A 423 27.20 3.39 -4.84
C VAL A 423 27.89 2.67 -3.68
N HIS A 424 28.55 1.55 -3.98
CA HIS A 424 29.45 0.93 -3.03
C HIS A 424 30.63 1.86 -2.74
N TRP A 425 31.01 1.94 -1.47
CA TRP A 425 32.20 2.65 -1.02
C TRP A 425 33.42 2.22 -1.85
N ASP A 426 34.10 3.19 -2.45
CA ASP A 426 35.24 2.97 -3.35
C ASP A 426 36.55 2.66 -2.61
N GLY A 427 36.46 2.32 -1.32
CA GLY A 427 37.59 1.98 -0.45
C GLY A 427 38.46 3.18 -0.05
N ARG A 428 38.14 4.41 -0.46
CA ARG A 428 38.88 5.61 -0.08
C ARG A 428 38.21 6.33 1.08
N ASP A 429 38.89 6.36 2.21
CA ASP A 429 38.49 7.11 3.40
C ASP A 429 38.83 8.60 3.25
N ARG A 430 37.95 9.32 2.55
CA ARG A 430 38.06 10.77 2.33
C ARG A 430 37.68 11.58 3.57
N ILE A 431 37.00 10.97 4.55
CA ILE A 431 36.56 11.65 5.78
C ILE A 431 37.76 11.83 6.70
N ARG A 432 38.63 10.82 6.86
CA ARG A 432 39.88 10.98 7.61
C ARG A 432 40.83 11.99 6.98
N GLU A 433 41.00 11.99 5.66
CA GLU A 433 41.84 12.99 4.98
C GLU A 433 41.36 14.42 5.22
N LEU A 434 40.04 14.63 5.32
CA LEU A 434 39.45 15.94 5.62
C LEU A 434 39.61 16.31 7.10
N ALA A 435 39.41 15.37 8.02
CA ALA A 435 39.54 15.59 9.46
C ALA A 435 40.98 15.93 9.89
N VAL A 436 41.99 15.42 9.18
CA VAL A 436 43.41 15.76 9.42
C VAL A 436 43.78 17.15 8.87
N ARG A 437 42.94 17.73 8.01
CA ARG A 437 43.08 19.09 7.48
C ARG A 437 42.25 20.15 8.22
N SER A 438 41.54 19.75 9.28
CA SER A 438 40.69 20.61 10.11
C SER A 438 41.44 21.14 11.31
#